data_AF-A0A7V4IEU4-F1
#
_entry.id   AF-A0A7V4IEU4-F1
#
_cell.length_a   1.000
_cell.length_b   1.000
_cell.length_c   1.000
_cell.angle_alpha   90.00
_cell.angle_beta   90.00
_cell.angle_gamma   90.00
#
_symmetry.space_group_name_H-M   'P 1'
#
loop_
_entity.id
_entity.type
_entity.pdbx_description
1 polymer ?
#
loop_
_entity_poly.entity_id
_entity_poly.type
_entity_poly.pdbx_seq_one_letter_code
_entity_poly.pdbx_strand_id
1 'polypeptide(L)'
;MRKGEFVTLKQLDAAAVAVQNELARLGLWEDTSRLRRTDVIWCRLPQPYAAALGFCFDAPTSGPLRWLGYHVGNIYIPQWVLSQGPWGQDRGSLRDVVRHEYAHALAWHYPALIRRSRPFVAAFGGGYDHGQPIPGPKAAFVSEYASTQPAEDFAETFMLYVRHRGRRPARLRNAQLRRKWAFIRTVVQTIARGGVRLPAGRPRPATPP
;
A
#
# COMPACT_ATOMS: atom_id res chain seq x y z
N MET A 1 2.53 -14.81 4.98
CA MET A 1 2.85 -14.89 6.43
C MET A 1 1.81 -15.78 7.07
N ARG A 2 2.19 -16.69 7.97
CA ARG A 2 1.21 -17.62 8.55
C ARG A 2 0.48 -17.00 9.74
N LYS A 3 -0.79 -17.37 9.94
CA LYS A 3 -1.53 -17.02 11.16
C LYS A 3 -0.75 -17.54 12.38
N GLY A 4 -0.61 -16.70 13.41
CA GLY A 4 0.16 -17.03 14.61
C GLY A 4 1.68 -16.92 14.45
N GLU A 5 2.17 -16.49 13.29
CA GLU A 5 3.59 -16.23 13.08
C GLU A 5 4.02 -14.94 13.81
N PHE A 6 5.19 -14.99 14.42
CA PHE A 6 5.79 -13.87 15.12
C PHE A 6 6.69 -13.08 14.17
N VAL A 7 6.46 -11.78 14.05
CA VAL A 7 7.33 -10.86 13.29
C VAL A 7 8.35 -10.27 14.24
N THR A 8 9.62 -10.58 14.01
CA THR A 8 10.72 -9.87 14.65
C THR A 8 11.01 -8.55 13.95
N LEU A 9 11.54 -7.57 14.70
CA LEU A 9 12.02 -6.30 14.12
C LEU A 9 13.01 -6.53 12.98
N LYS A 10 13.96 -7.47 13.16
CA LYS A 10 14.95 -7.84 12.13
C LYS A 10 14.30 -8.33 10.82
N GLN A 11 13.23 -9.13 10.90
CA GLN A 11 12.50 -9.58 9.72
C GLN A 11 11.77 -8.42 9.04
N LEU A 12 11.17 -7.51 9.84
CA LEU A 12 10.51 -6.33 9.29
C LEU A 12 11.51 -5.41 8.59
N ASP A 13 12.64 -5.10 9.21
CA ASP A 13 13.67 -4.24 8.62
C ASP A 13 14.19 -4.84 7.30
N ALA A 14 14.48 -6.14 7.29
CA ALA A 14 14.91 -6.82 6.08
C ALA A 14 13.84 -6.81 4.97
N ALA A 15 12.56 -6.93 5.33
CA ALA A 15 11.46 -6.82 4.38
C ALA A 15 11.28 -5.39 3.87
N ALA A 16 11.33 -4.39 4.74
CA ALA A 16 11.21 -2.98 4.42
C ALA A 16 12.33 -2.54 3.48
N VAL A 17 13.59 -2.83 3.80
CA VAL A 17 14.75 -2.51 2.93
C VAL A 17 14.60 -3.16 1.56
N ALA A 18 14.17 -4.42 1.50
CA ALA A 18 13.96 -5.10 0.22
C ALA A 18 12.88 -4.42 -0.63
N VAL A 19 11.76 -4.03 -0.03
CA VAL A 19 10.66 -3.34 -0.74
C VAL A 19 11.07 -1.92 -1.15
N GLN A 20 11.77 -1.19 -0.29
CA GLN A 20 12.30 0.15 -0.60
C GLN A 20 13.26 0.11 -1.80
N ASN A 21 14.13 -0.91 -1.87
CA ASN A 21 14.98 -1.13 -3.05
C ASN A 21 14.18 -1.46 -4.32
N GLU A 22 13.04 -2.14 -4.20
CA GLU A 22 12.13 -2.39 -5.34
C GLU A 22 11.42 -1.11 -5.79
N LEU A 23 10.99 -0.28 -4.84
CA LEU A 23 10.40 1.03 -5.10
C LEU A 23 11.42 1.98 -5.75
N ALA A 24 12.68 1.95 -5.32
CA ALA A 24 13.78 2.73 -5.90
C ALA A 24 13.97 2.41 -7.39
N ARG A 25 13.96 1.12 -7.75
CA ARG A 25 14.04 0.67 -9.16
C ARG A 25 12.87 1.15 -10.04
N LEU A 26 11.78 1.58 -9.42
CA LEU A 26 10.61 2.13 -10.10
C LEU A 26 10.58 3.67 -10.08
N GLY A 27 11.60 4.33 -9.52
CA GLY A 27 11.66 5.78 -9.34
C GLY A 27 10.73 6.31 -8.24
N LEU A 28 10.25 5.43 -7.35
CA LEU A 28 9.34 5.79 -6.25
C LEU A 28 10.07 6.07 -4.93
N TRP A 29 11.39 5.92 -4.90
CA TRP A 29 12.22 6.11 -3.70
C TRP A 29 13.32 7.17 -3.85
N GLU A 30 13.22 7.99 -4.90
CA GLU A 30 14.09 9.14 -5.10
C GLU A 30 13.74 10.29 -4.15
N ASP A 31 14.62 11.28 -4.01
CA ASP A 31 14.41 12.45 -3.14
C ASP A 31 13.18 13.28 -3.51
N THR A 32 12.76 13.19 -4.77
CA THR A 32 11.54 13.82 -5.28
C THR A 32 10.27 13.08 -4.87
N SER A 33 10.36 11.83 -4.39
CA SER A 33 9.21 11.04 -3.98
C SER A 33 8.87 11.23 -2.51
N ARG A 34 7.63 11.65 -2.24
CA ARG A 34 7.06 11.70 -0.90
C ARG A 34 6.93 10.32 -0.23
N LEU A 35 6.96 9.23 -1.01
CA LEU A 35 6.86 7.88 -0.47
C LEU A 35 8.06 7.55 0.44
N ARG A 36 9.22 8.18 0.21
CA ARG A 36 10.42 8.06 1.07
C ARG A 36 10.21 8.60 2.50
N ARG A 37 9.13 9.37 2.72
CA ARG A 37 8.76 9.93 4.03
C ARG A 37 7.87 8.99 4.85
N THR A 38 7.49 7.84 4.28
CA THR A 38 6.71 6.82 4.98
C THR A 38 7.66 5.94 5.76
N ASP A 39 7.52 5.98 7.08
CA ASP A 39 8.24 5.09 7.97
C ASP A 39 7.50 3.75 8.10
N VAL A 40 8.26 2.66 8.26
CA VAL A 40 7.73 1.32 8.53
C VAL A 40 8.05 0.98 9.98
N ILE A 41 7.03 0.87 10.81
CA ILE A 41 7.15 0.83 12.27
C ILE A 41 6.69 -0.53 12.79
N TRP A 42 7.55 -1.19 13.54
CA TRP A 42 7.21 -2.42 14.24
C TRP A 42 6.44 -2.12 15.53
N CYS A 43 5.25 -2.69 15.69
CA CYS A 43 4.38 -2.46 16.84
C CYS A 43 4.30 -3.68 17.76
N ARG A 44 4.62 -3.50 19.05
CA ARG A 44 4.51 -4.56 20.07
C ARG A 44 3.08 -4.80 20.57
N LEU A 45 2.18 -3.82 20.37
CA LEU A 45 0.82 -3.94 20.87
C LEU A 45 -0.01 -4.89 20.00
N PRO A 46 -0.69 -5.89 20.58
CA PRO A 46 -1.70 -6.65 19.86
C PRO A 46 -2.84 -5.68 19.49
N GLN A 47 -3.00 -5.46 18.19
CA GLN A 47 -3.97 -4.49 17.69
C GLN A 47 -5.37 -5.12 17.63
N PRO A 48 -6.40 -4.49 18.23
CA PRO A 48 -7.75 -5.07 18.35
C PRO A 48 -8.49 -5.18 17.02
N TYR A 49 -8.06 -4.47 15.98
CA TYR A 49 -8.58 -4.56 14.62
C TYR A 49 -7.84 -5.68 13.84
N ALA A 50 -7.98 -6.91 14.34
CA ALA A 50 -7.15 -8.09 14.07
C ALA A 50 -7.28 -8.76 12.68
N ALA A 51 -7.67 -8.02 11.63
CA ALA A 51 -7.88 -8.57 10.28
C ALA A 51 -6.79 -8.20 9.26
N ALA A 52 -5.89 -7.27 9.57
CA ALA A 52 -4.86 -6.80 8.64
C ALA A 52 -3.44 -7.15 9.13
N LEU A 53 -2.61 -7.64 8.20
CA LEU A 53 -1.21 -8.02 8.44
C LEU A 53 -0.27 -6.81 8.63
N GLY A 54 -0.78 -5.63 8.37
CA GLY A 54 -0.17 -4.32 8.50
C GLY A 54 -1.29 -3.28 8.34
N PHE A 55 -0.99 -2.01 8.62
CA PHE A 55 -1.91 -0.92 8.28
C PHE A 55 -1.13 0.37 8.03
N CYS A 56 -1.61 1.13 7.05
CA CYS A 56 -1.26 2.52 6.84
C CYS A 56 -2.45 3.39 7.25
N PHE A 57 -2.24 4.30 8.21
CA PHE A 57 -3.26 5.32 8.47
C PHE A 57 -3.26 6.32 7.31
N ASP A 58 -4.34 6.39 6.56
CA ASP A 58 -4.53 7.32 5.45
C ASP A 58 -5.64 8.35 5.72
N ALA A 59 -6.20 8.37 6.93
CA ALA A 59 -7.09 9.40 7.44
C ALA A 59 -6.47 10.07 8.68
N PRO A 60 -6.76 11.37 8.94
CA PRO A 60 -6.31 12.05 10.15
C PRO A 60 -6.60 11.22 11.41
N THR A 61 -5.54 10.75 12.07
CA THR A 61 -5.68 10.10 13.38
C THR A 61 -6.08 11.17 14.40
N SER A 62 -7.27 11.01 14.99
CA SER A 62 -7.74 11.85 16.09
C SER A 62 -7.76 11.07 17.40
N GLY A 63 -7.64 11.78 18.52
CA GLY A 63 -7.77 11.20 19.86
C GLY A 63 -6.67 10.18 20.23
N PRO A 64 -7.03 9.08 20.91
CA PRO A 64 -6.07 8.20 21.62
C PRO A 64 -5.07 7.51 20.71
N LEU A 65 -5.37 7.25 19.43
CA LEU A 65 -4.43 6.63 18.48
C LEU A 65 -3.21 7.51 18.23
N ARG A 66 -3.41 8.83 18.10
CA ARG A 66 -2.29 9.77 17.95
C ARG A 66 -1.44 9.82 19.22
N TRP A 67 -2.06 9.71 20.40
CA TRP A 67 -1.35 9.64 21.67
C TRP A 67 -0.51 8.35 21.81
N LEU A 68 -0.98 7.25 21.23
CA LEU A 68 -0.25 5.98 21.13
C LEU A 68 0.86 5.99 20.05
N GLY A 69 1.15 7.15 19.44
CA GLY A 69 2.23 7.32 18.46
C GLY A 69 1.86 6.98 17.02
N TYR A 70 0.57 6.80 16.71
CA TYR A 70 0.13 6.54 15.35
C TYR A 70 -0.04 7.82 14.53
N HIS A 71 0.84 7.97 13.53
CA HIS A 71 0.88 9.04 12.55
C HIS A 71 0.39 8.57 11.17
N VAL A 72 -0.35 9.46 10.49
CA VAL A 72 -0.87 9.27 9.14
C VAL A 72 0.25 9.25 8.11
N GLY A 73 0.15 8.36 7.13
CA GLY A 73 1.13 8.17 6.07
C GLY A 73 2.29 7.24 6.44
N ASN A 74 2.27 6.65 7.64
CA ASN A 74 3.23 5.64 8.08
C ASN A 74 2.60 4.24 8.08
N ILE A 75 3.45 3.24 7.91
CA ILE A 75 3.09 1.83 7.89
C ILE A 75 3.41 1.23 9.25
N TYR A 76 2.46 0.49 9.81
CA TYR A 76 2.63 -0.19 11.10
C TYR A 76 2.43 -1.69 10.90
N ILE A 77 3.41 -2.49 11.31
CA ILE A 77 3.36 -3.95 11.27
C ILE A 77 3.32 -4.49 12.70
N PRO A 78 2.25 -5.23 13.08
CA PRO A 78 2.16 -5.81 14.40
C PRO A 78 3.16 -6.97 14.58
N GLN A 79 3.66 -7.14 15.79
CA GLN A 79 4.50 -8.25 16.20
C GLN A 79 3.80 -9.61 16.06
N TRP A 80 2.48 -9.65 16.27
CA TRP A 80 1.67 -10.86 16.15
C TRP A 80 0.70 -10.76 14.99
N VAL A 81 0.79 -11.74 14.09
CA VAL A 81 -0.18 -11.92 13.00
C VAL A 81 -1.39 -12.70 13.52
N LEU A 82 -2.43 -11.96 13.92
CA LEU A 82 -3.62 -12.54 14.55
C LEU A 82 -4.53 -13.26 13.55
N SER A 83 -4.57 -12.86 12.28
CA SER A 83 -5.27 -13.61 11.24
C SER A 83 -4.76 -13.29 9.84
N GLN A 84 -4.73 -14.32 8.97
CA GLN A 84 -5.15 -14.15 7.59
C GLN A 84 -6.61 -14.60 7.61
N GLY A 85 -7.56 -13.66 7.49
CA GLY A 85 -8.98 -13.99 7.62
C GLY A 85 -9.43 -15.09 6.64
N PRO A 86 -10.64 -15.65 6.82
CA PRO A 86 -11.21 -16.67 5.92
C PRO A 86 -11.36 -16.21 4.45
N TRP A 87 -11.17 -14.91 4.21
CA TRP A 87 -11.19 -14.24 2.89
C TRP A 87 -9.82 -14.15 2.21
N GLY A 88 -8.86 -14.99 2.63
CA GLY A 88 -7.66 -15.30 1.84
C GLY A 88 -6.80 -14.09 1.46
N GLN A 89 -6.22 -13.40 2.45
CA GLN A 89 -5.02 -12.60 2.17
C GLN A 89 -3.84 -13.55 1.93
N ASP A 90 -3.75 -14.21 0.78
CA ASP A 90 -2.64 -15.10 0.43
C ASP A 90 -1.37 -14.28 0.07
N ARG A 91 -1.04 -13.32 0.93
CA ARG A 91 0.18 -12.53 0.90
C ARG A 91 1.30 -13.44 1.34
N GLY A 92 1.92 -14.07 0.35
CA GLY A 92 2.94 -15.11 0.53
C GLY A 92 4.15 -14.70 1.38
N SER A 93 4.39 -13.39 1.61
CA SER A 93 5.53 -12.91 2.40
C SER A 93 5.27 -11.60 3.16
N LEU A 94 6.07 -11.30 4.18
CA LEU A 94 6.07 -9.99 4.86
C LEU A 94 6.36 -8.84 3.88
N ARG A 95 7.16 -9.10 2.83
CA ARG A 95 7.39 -8.13 1.74
C ARG A 95 6.11 -7.80 0.98
N ASP A 96 5.23 -8.77 0.75
CA ASP A 96 3.94 -8.54 0.09
C ASP A 96 3.03 -7.65 0.94
N VAL A 97 3.00 -7.87 2.26
CA VAL A 97 2.31 -6.98 3.21
C VAL A 97 2.87 -5.56 3.11
N VAL A 98 4.19 -5.39 3.23
CA VAL A 98 4.81 -4.06 3.16
C VAL A 98 4.55 -3.36 1.82
N ARG A 99 4.60 -4.08 0.69
CA ARG A 99 4.25 -3.53 -0.63
C ARG A 99 2.79 -3.05 -0.70
N HIS A 100 1.88 -3.83 -0.13
CA HIS A 100 0.46 -3.48 -0.05
C HIS A 100 0.27 -2.20 0.77
N GLU A 101 0.86 -2.12 1.96
CA GLU A 101 0.77 -0.91 2.80
C GLU A 101 1.39 0.33 2.14
N TYR A 102 2.48 0.17 1.37
CA TYR A 102 3.03 1.27 0.58
C TYR A 102 2.06 1.79 -0.49
N ALA A 103 1.10 0.99 -0.96
CA ALA A 103 0.08 1.48 -1.87
C ALA A 103 -0.84 2.50 -1.16
N HIS A 104 -1.27 2.20 0.06
CA HIS A 104 -2.06 3.13 0.87
C HIS A 104 -1.27 4.40 1.17
N ALA A 105 0.01 4.26 1.54
CA ALA A 105 0.91 5.40 1.70
C ALA A 105 1.03 6.23 0.40
N LEU A 106 1.08 5.58 -0.76
CA LEU A 106 1.10 6.26 -2.06
C LEU A 106 -0.20 7.06 -2.30
N ALA A 107 -1.36 6.48 -1.99
CA ALA A 107 -2.65 7.15 -2.10
C ALA A 107 -2.75 8.36 -1.17
N TRP A 108 -2.18 8.26 0.04
CA TRP A 108 -2.07 9.35 1.00
C TRP A 108 -1.17 10.49 0.51
N HIS A 109 0.02 10.18 -0.01
CA HIS A 109 1.01 11.19 -0.43
C HIS A 109 0.66 11.87 -1.76
N TYR A 110 -0.07 11.17 -2.63
CA TYR A 110 -0.46 11.61 -3.98
C TYR A 110 -1.98 11.57 -4.18
N PRO A 111 -2.77 12.26 -3.34
CA PRO A 111 -4.23 12.15 -3.35
C PRO A 111 -4.84 12.71 -4.64
N ALA A 112 -4.16 13.63 -5.34
CA ALA A 112 -4.62 14.14 -6.63
C ALA A 112 -4.52 13.08 -7.76
N LEU A 113 -3.53 12.17 -7.67
CA LEU A 113 -3.34 11.11 -8.67
C LEU A 113 -4.23 9.89 -8.40
N ILE A 114 -4.62 9.68 -7.14
CA ILE A 114 -5.32 8.47 -6.68
C ILE A 114 -6.70 8.82 -6.10
N ARG A 115 -6.77 9.37 -4.87
CA ARG A 115 -8.05 9.54 -4.16
C ARG A 115 -9.06 10.45 -4.86
N ARG A 116 -8.59 11.52 -5.48
CA ARG A 116 -9.41 12.55 -6.17
C ARG A 116 -9.37 12.41 -7.69
N SER A 117 -8.97 11.24 -8.19
CA SER A 117 -8.64 11.02 -9.60
C SER A 117 -9.79 10.37 -10.35
N ARG A 118 -10.34 11.05 -11.37
CA ARG A 118 -11.28 10.43 -12.32
C ARG A 118 -10.67 9.22 -13.04
N PRO A 119 -9.39 9.25 -13.48
CA PRO A 119 -8.72 8.06 -14.00
C PRO A 119 -8.70 6.87 -13.04
N PHE A 120 -8.61 7.10 -11.72
CA PHE A 120 -8.70 6.04 -10.73
C PHE A 120 -10.09 5.38 -10.78
N VAL A 121 -11.15 6.19 -10.72
CA VAL A 121 -12.55 5.70 -10.80
C VAL A 121 -12.79 4.89 -12.07
N ALA A 122 -12.28 5.37 -13.22
CA ALA A 122 -12.40 4.64 -14.48
C ALA A 122 -11.65 3.30 -14.49
N ALA A 123 -10.55 3.17 -13.75
CA ALA A 123 -9.75 1.95 -13.68
C ALA A 123 -10.30 0.93 -12.68
N PHE A 124 -10.74 1.39 -11.50
CA PHE A 124 -11.15 0.56 -10.36
C PHE A 124 -12.66 0.47 -10.16
N GLY A 125 -13.45 1.24 -10.91
CA GLY A 125 -14.91 1.20 -10.89
C GLY A 125 -15.57 1.99 -9.76
N GLY A 126 -14.79 2.57 -8.84
CA GLY A 126 -15.27 3.42 -7.76
C GLY A 126 -14.20 4.38 -7.23
N GLY A 127 -14.60 5.34 -6.40
CA GLY A 127 -13.67 6.20 -5.68
C GLY A 127 -12.81 5.40 -4.70
N TYR A 128 -11.59 5.87 -4.42
CA TYR A 128 -10.67 5.18 -3.51
C TYR A 128 -11.33 4.88 -2.15
N ASP A 129 -12.02 5.87 -1.60
CA ASP A 129 -12.67 5.83 -0.28
C ASP A 129 -14.12 5.28 -0.32
N HIS A 130 -14.51 4.55 -1.38
CA HIS A 130 -15.90 4.10 -1.54
C HIS A 130 -16.39 3.14 -0.43
N GLY A 131 -15.47 2.44 0.24
CA GLY A 131 -15.78 1.62 1.42
C GLY A 131 -16.63 0.36 1.16
N GLN A 132 -16.97 0.07 -0.10
CA GLN A 132 -17.84 -1.04 -0.49
C GLN A 132 -17.27 -1.79 -1.71
N PRO A 133 -17.62 -3.07 -1.89
CA PRO A 133 -17.23 -3.85 -3.07
C PRO A 133 -17.75 -3.24 -4.37
N ILE A 134 -16.94 -3.29 -5.43
CA ILE A 134 -17.39 -2.95 -6.78
C ILE A 134 -17.96 -4.19 -7.45
N PRO A 135 -19.21 -4.16 -7.97
CA PRO A 135 -19.79 -5.29 -8.68
C PRO A 135 -18.91 -5.71 -9.87
N GLY A 136 -18.62 -7.01 -9.97
CA GLY A 136 -17.84 -7.55 -11.08
C GLY A 136 -17.55 -9.04 -10.93
N PRO A 137 -17.14 -9.71 -12.02
CA PRO A 137 -16.74 -11.12 -11.96
C PRO A 137 -15.46 -11.28 -11.13
N LYS A 138 -15.29 -12.39 -10.40
CA LYS A 138 -14.06 -12.66 -9.60
C LYS A 138 -12.76 -12.48 -10.40
N ALA A 139 -12.77 -12.84 -11.69
CA ALA A 139 -11.62 -12.69 -12.59
C ALA A 139 -11.22 -11.23 -12.89
N ALA A 140 -12.00 -10.24 -12.45
CA ALA A 140 -11.69 -8.81 -12.51
C ALA A 140 -10.65 -8.38 -11.47
N PHE A 141 -10.42 -9.20 -10.45
CA PHE A 141 -9.61 -8.88 -9.27
C PHE A 141 -8.38 -9.78 -9.21
N VAL A 142 -7.30 -9.28 -8.61
CA VAL A 142 -6.03 -10.02 -8.50
C VAL A 142 -6.02 -11.01 -7.34
N SER A 143 -6.93 -10.83 -6.39
CA SER A 143 -7.16 -11.67 -5.22
C SER A 143 -8.61 -11.52 -4.76
N GLU A 144 -9.07 -12.38 -3.86
CA GLU A 144 -10.38 -12.22 -3.22
C GLU A 144 -10.44 -10.93 -2.39
N TYR A 145 -9.37 -10.62 -1.66
CA TYR A 145 -9.27 -9.40 -0.87
C TYR A 145 -9.37 -8.12 -1.72
N ALA A 146 -8.79 -8.13 -2.93
CA ALA A 146 -8.94 -7.04 -3.88
C ALA A 146 -10.40 -6.74 -4.29
N SER A 147 -11.34 -7.67 -4.09
CA SER A 147 -12.76 -7.44 -4.40
C SER A 147 -13.54 -6.70 -3.31
N THR A 148 -12.94 -6.47 -2.15
CA THR A 148 -13.64 -5.92 -0.97
C THR A 148 -13.95 -4.43 -1.08
N GLN A 149 -13.03 -3.63 -1.65
CA GLN A 149 -13.24 -2.20 -1.93
C GLN A 149 -12.16 -1.68 -2.90
N PRO A 150 -12.39 -0.55 -3.59
CA PRO A 150 -11.41 0.03 -4.53
C PRO A 150 -10.02 0.29 -3.95
N ALA A 151 -9.93 0.68 -2.67
CA ALA A 151 -8.65 0.88 -1.99
C ALA A 151 -7.82 -0.41 -1.93
N GLU A 152 -8.44 -1.54 -1.57
CA GLU A 152 -7.76 -2.84 -1.53
C GLU A 152 -7.43 -3.38 -2.91
N ASP A 153 -8.32 -3.18 -3.89
CA ASP A 153 -8.08 -3.56 -5.28
C ASP A 153 -6.84 -2.84 -5.83
N PHE A 154 -6.72 -1.55 -5.55
CA PHE A 154 -5.54 -0.76 -5.86
C PHE A 154 -4.31 -1.28 -5.13
N ALA A 155 -4.40 -1.52 -3.83
CA ALA A 155 -3.26 -1.92 -3.02
C ALA A 155 -2.71 -3.31 -3.39
N GLU A 156 -3.58 -4.28 -3.62
CA GLU A 156 -3.21 -5.61 -4.11
C GLU A 156 -2.64 -5.56 -5.54
N THR A 157 -3.22 -4.74 -6.42
CA THR A 157 -2.69 -4.59 -7.78
C THR A 157 -1.33 -3.89 -7.77
N PHE A 158 -1.14 -2.86 -6.93
CA PHE A 158 0.14 -2.17 -6.74
C PHE A 158 1.20 -3.08 -6.15
N MET A 159 0.84 -3.90 -5.16
CA MET A 159 1.72 -4.92 -4.60
C MET A 159 2.29 -5.83 -5.70
N LEU A 160 1.42 -6.35 -6.59
CA LEU A 160 1.86 -7.15 -7.73
C LEU A 160 2.70 -6.34 -8.72
N TYR A 161 2.36 -5.09 -8.98
CA TYR A 161 3.13 -4.19 -9.83
C TYR A 161 4.58 -4.05 -9.34
N VAL A 162 4.77 -3.77 -8.05
CA VAL A 162 6.10 -3.65 -7.43
C VAL A 162 6.84 -4.98 -7.45
N ARG A 163 6.19 -6.07 -7.03
CA ARG A 163 6.76 -7.42 -7.01
C ARG A 163 7.28 -7.84 -8.40
N HIS A 164 6.57 -7.47 -9.46
CA HIS A 164 6.94 -7.78 -10.84
C HIS A 164 7.72 -6.65 -11.54
N ARG A 165 8.23 -5.66 -10.79
CA ARG A 165 9.06 -4.56 -11.31
C ARG A 165 8.40 -3.85 -12.50
N GLY A 166 7.09 -3.60 -12.39
CA GLY A 166 6.25 -2.94 -13.41
C GLY A 166 5.91 -3.77 -14.65
N ARG A 167 6.44 -5.00 -14.76
CA ARG A 167 6.15 -5.95 -15.84
C ARG A 167 4.86 -6.70 -15.54
N ARG A 168 3.87 -6.61 -16.42
CA ARG A 168 2.57 -7.28 -16.22
C ARG A 168 2.73 -8.79 -16.41
N PRO A 169 2.36 -9.63 -15.43
CA PRO A 169 2.34 -11.08 -15.59
C PRO A 169 1.43 -11.52 -16.75
N ALA A 170 1.83 -12.55 -17.50
CA ALA A 170 1.08 -13.06 -18.64
C ALA A 170 -0.34 -13.57 -18.28
N ARG A 171 -0.55 -13.97 -17.02
CA ARG A 171 -1.85 -14.41 -16.49
C ARG A 171 -2.86 -13.28 -16.28
N LEU A 172 -2.42 -12.02 -16.18
CA LEU A 172 -3.32 -10.86 -16.03
C LEU A 172 -3.85 -10.42 -17.41
N ARG A 173 -4.58 -11.32 -18.08
CA ARG A 173 -5.14 -11.09 -19.42
C ARG A 173 -6.46 -10.34 -19.41
N ASN A 174 -7.20 -10.35 -18.31
CA ASN A 174 -8.50 -9.67 -18.19
C ASN A 174 -8.38 -8.16 -18.51
N ALA A 175 -9.29 -7.63 -19.33
CA ALA A 175 -9.25 -6.23 -19.76
C ALA A 175 -9.29 -5.22 -18.60
N GLN A 176 -10.05 -5.49 -17.54
CA GLN A 176 -10.13 -4.67 -16.33
C GLN A 176 -8.79 -4.67 -15.60
N LEU A 177 -8.18 -5.84 -15.39
CA LEU A 177 -6.83 -5.95 -14.81
C LEU A 177 -5.77 -5.20 -15.63
N ARG A 178 -5.88 -5.24 -16.97
CA ARG A 178 -4.98 -4.46 -17.84
C ARG A 178 -5.16 -2.96 -17.65
N ARG A 179 -6.39 -2.46 -17.46
CA ARG A 179 -6.67 -1.05 -17.17
C ARG A 179 -6.11 -0.62 -15.81
N LYS A 180 -6.36 -1.40 -14.75
CA LYS A 180 -5.79 -1.16 -13.41
C LYS A 180 -4.25 -1.10 -13.46
N TRP A 181 -3.63 -2.07 -14.14
CA TRP A 181 -2.17 -2.08 -14.32
C TRP A 181 -1.65 -0.86 -15.09
N ALA A 182 -2.35 -0.45 -16.15
CA ALA A 182 -1.99 0.73 -16.93
C ALA A 182 -2.11 2.01 -16.10
N PHE A 183 -3.18 2.15 -15.30
CA PHE A 183 -3.34 3.26 -14.37
C PHE A 183 -2.16 3.35 -13.40
N ILE A 184 -1.80 2.25 -12.73
CA ILE A 184 -0.67 2.22 -11.79
C ILE A 184 0.63 2.62 -12.49
N ARG A 185 0.87 2.09 -13.71
CA ARG A 185 2.05 2.48 -14.50
C ARG A 185 2.10 3.99 -14.75
N THR A 186 0.98 4.60 -15.14
CA THR A 186 0.90 6.04 -15.38
C THR A 186 1.20 6.84 -14.11
N VAL A 187 0.62 6.45 -12.97
CA VAL A 187 0.89 7.09 -11.68
C VAL A 187 2.38 7.01 -11.33
N VAL A 188 2.96 5.80 -11.40
CA VAL A 188 4.38 5.58 -11.08
C VAL A 188 5.30 6.40 -11.99
N GLN A 189 5.04 6.42 -13.30
CA GLN A 189 5.83 7.21 -14.24
C GLN A 189 5.69 8.71 -14.02
N THR A 190 4.50 9.18 -13.62
CA THR A 190 4.26 10.60 -13.31
C THR A 190 5.09 11.03 -12.10
N ILE A 191 5.12 10.19 -11.05
CA ILE A 191 5.90 10.44 -9.84
C ILE A 191 7.40 10.39 -10.14
N ALA A 192 7.86 9.32 -10.82
CA ALA A 192 9.27 9.11 -11.13
C ALA A 192 9.88 10.23 -11.99
N ARG A 193 9.08 10.91 -12.82
CA ARG A 193 9.50 12.06 -13.64
C ARG A 193 9.44 13.40 -12.90
N GLY A 194 9.07 13.43 -11.62
CA GLY A 194 8.85 14.66 -10.87
C GLY A 194 7.65 15.48 -11.37
N GLY A 195 6.72 14.84 -12.10
CA GLY A 195 5.57 15.50 -12.74
C GLY A 195 4.54 16.06 -11.76
N VAL A 196 4.71 15.82 -10.46
CA VAL A 196 3.91 16.42 -9.40
C VAL A 196 4.75 17.51 -8.74
N ARG A 197 4.49 18.79 -9.07
CA ARG A 197 5.06 19.91 -8.30
C ARG A 197 4.54 19.83 -6.87
N LEU A 198 5.44 19.53 -5.95
CA LEU A 198 5.11 19.44 -4.53
C LEU A 198 5.15 20.85 -3.93
N PRO A 199 4.13 21.32 -3.20
CA PRO A 199 4.33 22.40 -2.25
C PRO A 199 5.45 21.99 -1.28
N ALA A 200 6.30 22.95 -0.89
CA ALA A 200 7.40 22.74 0.05
C ALA A 200 6.88 22.00 1.30
N GLY A 201 7.23 20.74 1.43
CA GLY A 201 6.77 19.90 2.53
C GLY A 201 7.76 19.98 3.69
N ARG A 202 7.23 20.00 4.92
CA ARG A 202 7.97 20.04 6.18
C ARG A 202 9.21 19.12 6.17
N PRO A 203 10.36 19.58 6.71
CA PRO A 203 11.54 18.76 6.88
C PRO A 203 11.22 17.52 7.73
N ARG A 204 11.93 16.42 7.45
CA ARG A 204 11.88 15.20 8.24
C ARG A 204 12.24 15.55 9.69
N PRO A 205 11.46 15.15 10.72
CA PRO A 205 11.97 15.22 12.08
C PRO A 205 13.25 14.39 12.15
N ALA A 206 14.27 14.92 12.82
CA ALA A 206 15.53 14.23 13.00
C ALA A 206 15.27 12.84 13.60
N THR A 207 15.92 11.81 13.05
CA THR A 207 15.91 10.48 13.63
C THR A 207 16.38 10.61 15.09
N PRO A 208 15.61 10.12 16.08
CA PRO A 208 16.10 10.11 17.45
C PRO A 208 17.39 9.27 17.52
N PRO A 209 18.36 9.69 18.36
CA PRO A 209 19.66 9.04 18.50
C PRO A 209 19.55 7.58 18.98
#